data_AF-A0A8H2E6H9-F1
#
_entry.id   AF-A0A8H2E6H9-F1
#
_cell.length_a   1.000
_cell.length_b   1.000
_cell.length_c   1.000
_cell.angle_alpha   90.00
_cell.angle_beta   90.00
_cell.angle_gamma   90.00
#
_symmetry.space_group_name_H-M   'P 1'
#
loop_
_entity.id
_entity.type
_entity.pdbx_description
1 polymer ?
#
loop_
_entity_poly.entity_id
_entity_poly.type
_entity_poly.pdbx_seq_one_letter_code
_entity_poly.pdbx_strand_id
1 'polypeptide(L)'
;MPLPPKWYQFLVGVFASLGSFLFGYDLGVIAEVVQCETFISRFGNDPDEIGAVVSTFTGGGFIGAFIAGHISDWYGRRITISIATVIFLLGACLQTAAQVH
;
A
#
# COMPACT_ATOMS: atom_id res chain seq x y z
N MET A 1 7.96 32.42 6.82
CA MET A 1 8.56 32.64 5.49
C MET A 1 7.85 31.71 4.51
N PRO A 2 7.06 32.21 3.54
CA PRO A 2 6.50 31.34 2.52
C PRO A 2 7.67 30.85 1.67
N LEU A 3 7.89 29.53 1.66
CA LEU A 3 8.90 28.91 0.82
C LEU A 3 8.65 29.31 -0.65
N PRO A 4 9.69 29.57 -1.46
CA PRO A 4 9.52 29.88 -2.87
C PRO A 4 8.71 28.77 -3.55
N PRO A 5 7.76 29.12 -4.45
CA PRO A 5 6.76 28.18 -4.98
C PRO A 5 7.40 26.95 -5.65
N LYS A 6 8.56 27.13 -6.29
CA LYS A 6 9.34 26.05 -6.91
C LYS A 6 9.83 25.01 -5.89
N TRP A 7 10.26 25.46 -4.71
CA TRP A 7 10.76 24.58 -3.65
C TRP A 7 9.61 23.85 -2.95
N TYR A 8 8.50 24.53 -2.71
CA TYR A 8 7.28 23.90 -2.18
C TYR A 8 6.76 22.79 -3.11
N GLN A 9 6.67 23.05 -4.42
CA GLN A 9 6.27 22.04 -5.39
C GLN A 9 7.25 20.86 -5.46
N PHE A 10 8.56 21.13 -5.37
CA PHE A 10 9.58 20.08 -5.32
C PHE A 10 9.42 19.19 -4.08
N LEU A 11 9.26 19.76 -2.89
CA LEU A 11 9.04 18.98 -1.66
C LEU A 11 7.75 18.16 -1.71
N VAL A 12 6.65 18.73 -2.22
CA VAL A 12 5.38 18.00 -2.37
C VAL A 12 5.52 16.87 -3.38
N GLY A 13 6.27 17.10 -4.48
CA GLY A 13 6.58 16.06 -5.47
C GLY A 13 7.38 14.91 -4.88
N VAL A 14 8.44 15.22 -4.13
CA VAL A 14 9.25 14.20 -3.42
C VAL A 14 8.38 13.41 -2.44
N PHE A 15 7.53 14.10 -1.66
CA PHE A 15 6.63 13.43 -0.72
C PHE A 15 5.62 12.50 -1.42
N ALA A 16 5.07 12.95 -2.56
CA ALA A 16 4.18 12.11 -3.37
C ALA A 16 4.92 10.89 -3.96
N SER A 17 6.15 11.06 -4.43
CA SER A 17 6.97 9.95 -4.95
C SER A 17 7.32 8.91 -3.88
N LEU A 18 7.51 9.32 -2.62
CA LEU A 18 7.70 8.38 -1.51
C LEU A 18 6.50 7.45 -1.32
N GLY A 19 5.27 7.94 -1.55
CA GLY A 19 4.07 7.10 -1.52
C GLY A 19 4.08 6.01 -2.59
N SER A 20 4.42 6.38 -3.84
CA SER A 20 4.57 5.40 -4.93
C SER A 20 5.71 4.42 -4.68
N PHE A 21 6.82 4.88 -4.08
CA PHE A 21 7.95 4.03 -3.71
C PHE A 21 7.56 2.99 -2.65
N LEU A 22 6.84 3.41 -1.61
CA LEU A 22 6.37 2.51 -0.55
C LEU A 22 5.43 1.44 -1.09
N PHE A 23 4.50 1.80 -1.98
CA PHE A 23 3.63 0.83 -2.64
C PHE A 23 4.42 -0.22 -3.45
N GLY A 24 5.48 0.20 -4.15
CA GLY A 24 6.39 -0.71 -4.85
C GLY A 24 7.16 -1.63 -3.89
N TYR A 25 7.54 -1.13 -2.72
CA TYR A 25 8.17 -1.93 -1.69
C TYR A 25 7.24 -3.03 -1.16
N ASP A 26 5.98 -2.72 -0.87
CA ASP A 26 5.00 -3.71 -0.38
C ASP A 26 4.75 -4.84 -1.40
N LEU A 27 4.67 -4.49 -2.70
CA LEU A 27 4.59 -5.48 -3.78
C LEU A 27 5.79 -6.43 -3.79
N GLY A 28 7.00 -5.91 -3.56
CA GLY A 28 8.23 -6.70 -3.48
C GLY A 28 8.25 -7.62 -2.25
N VAL A 29 7.87 -7.10 -1.08
CA VAL A 29 7.85 -7.87 0.16
C VAL A 29 6.87 -9.04 0.08
N ILE A 30 5.68 -8.85 -0.51
CA ILE A 30 4.70 -9.94 -0.67
C ILE A 30 5.25 -11.06 -1.57
N ALA A 31 5.93 -10.70 -2.67
CA ALA A 31 6.54 -11.68 -3.56
C ALA A 31 7.63 -12.51 -2.86
N GLU A 32 8.39 -11.90 -1.94
CA GLU A 32 9.40 -12.59 -1.14
C GLU A 32 8.79 -13.46 -0.04
N VAL A 33 7.79 -12.96 0.69
CA VAL A 33 7.12 -13.68 1.80
C VAL A 33 6.44 -14.95 1.31
N VAL A 34 5.81 -14.91 0.14
CA VAL A 34 5.15 -16.06 -0.50
C VAL A 34 6.13 -17.21 -0.80
N GLN A 35 7.40 -16.89 -1.08
CA GLN A 35 8.44 -17.87 -1.38
C GLN A 35 9.17 -18.40 -0.14
N CYS A 36 8.87 -17.85 1.04
CA CYS A 36 9.56 -18.20 2.28
C CYS A 36 9.13 -19.59 2.77
N GLU A 37 10.08 -20.46 3.13
CA GLU A 37 9.81 -21.81 3.64
C GLU A 37 8.87 -21.82 4.85
N THR A 38 8.96 -20.79 5.70
CA THR A 38 8.08 -20.61 6.87
C THR A 38 6.61 -20.43 6.45
N PHE A 39 6.35 -19.71 5.35
CA PHE A 39 5.00 -19.50 4.82
C PHE A 39 4.46 -20.79 4.19
N ILE A 40 5.28 -21.45 3.36
CA ILE A 40 4.95 -22.72 2.70
C ILE A 40 4.68 -23.83 3.72
N SER A 41 5.40 -23.85 4.85
CA SER A 41 5.20 -24.85 5.91
C SER A 41 3.89 -24.65 6.69
N ARG A 42 3.28 -23.46 6.66
CA ARG A 42 2.10 -23.10 7.47
C ARG A 42 0.81 -23.02 6.67
N PHE A 43 0.87 -22.46 5.46
CA PHE A 43 -0.25 -22.36 4.52
C PHE A 43 -0.27 -23.52 3.49
N GLY A 44 0.78 -24.34 3.44
CA GLY A 44 0.91 -25.39 2.45
C GLY A 44 1.48 -24.85 1.12
N ASN A 45 1.97 -25.76 0.28
CA ASN A 45 2.55 -25.41 -1.03
C ASN A 45 1.49 -25.47 -2.14
N ASP A 46 0.25 -25.06 -1.86
CA ASP A 46 -0.80 -25.04 -2.87
C ASP A 46 -0.70 -23.74 -3.69
N PRO A 47 -0.52 -23.83 -5.02
CA PRO A 47 -0.44 -22.65 -5.89
C PRO A 47 -1.67 -21.74 -5.80
N ASP A 48 -2.80 -22.32 -5.45
CA ASP A 48 -4.08 -21.62 -5.34
C ASP A 48 -4.11 -20.64 -4.16
N GLU A 49 -3.51 -21.00 -3.02
CA GLU A 49 -3.46 -20.10 -1.85
C GLU A 49 -2.51 -18.92 -2.08
N ILE A 50 -1.36 -19.20 -2.70
CA ILE A 50 -0.40 -18.19 -3.12
C ILE A 50 -1.06 -17.20 -4.11
N GLY A 51 -1.75 -17.75 -5.11
CA GLY A 51 -2.49 -16.95 -6.09
C GLY A 51 -3.61 -16.13 -5.43
N ALA A 52 -4.32 -16.69 -4.46
CA ALA A 52 -5.37 -15.99 -3.71
C ALA A 52 -4.81 -14.79 -2.92
N VAL A 53 -3.66 -14.92 -2.27
CA VAL A 53 -3.00 -13.81 -1.53
C VAL A 53 -2.59 -12.69 -2.49
N VAL A 54 -1.88 -13.01 -3.57
CA VAL A 54 -1.37 -12.02 -4.53
C VAL A 54 -2.52 -11.34 -5.30
N SER A 55 -3.55 -12.10 -5.67
CA SER A 55 -4.73 -11.56 -6.36
C SER A 55 -5.58 -10.68 -5.45
N THR A 56 -5.74 -11.01 -4.18
CA THR A 56 -6.46 -10.18 -3.21
C THR A 56 -5.73 -8.86 -2.97
N PHE A 57 -4.40 -8.87 -2.88
CA PHE A 57 -3.60 -7.65 -2.77
C PHE A 57 -3.74 -6.76 -4.00
N THR A 58 -3.56 -7.32 -5.20
CA THR A 58 -3.66 -6.58 -6.46
C THR A 58 -5.08 -6.08 -6.72
N GLY A 59 -6.09 -6.90 -6.42
CA GLY A 59 -7.51 -6.55 -6.53
C GLY A 59 -7.91 -5.45 -5.54
N GLY A 60 -7.39 -5.50 -4.31
CA GLY A 60 -7.55 -4.42 -3.33
C GLY A 60 -6.93 -3.11 -3.81
N GLY A 61 -5.74 -3.17 -4.42
CA GLY A 61 -5.09 -2.01 -5.04
C GLY A 61 -5.90 -1.41 -6.19
N PHE A 62 -6.50 -2.25 -7.04
CA PHE A 62 -7.35 -1.80 -8.14
C PHE A 62 -8.61 -1.07 -7.64
N ILE A 63 -9.32 -1.67 -6.69
CA ILE A 63 -10.51 -1.06 -6.08
C ILE A 63 -10.13 0.23 -5.35
N GLY A 64 -9.01 0.20 -4.61
CA GLY A 64 -8.47 1.36 -3.91
C GLY A 64 -8.14 2.52 -4.85
N ALA A 65 -7.51 2.25 -6.00
CA ALA A 65 -7.20 3.27 -7.01
C ALA A 65 -8.46 3.85 -7.65
N PHE A 66 -9.46 3.01 -7.93
CA PHE A 66 -10.75 3.45 -8.49
C PHE A 66 -11.49 4.41 -7.54
N ILE A 67 -11.55 4.04 -6.26
CA ILE A 67 -12.17 4.87 -5.21
C ILE A 67 -11.36 6.14 -4.96
N ALA A 68 -10.03 6.03 -4.87
CA ALA A 68 -9.15 7.18 -4.64
C ALA A 68 -9.23 8.23 -5.75
N GLY A 69 -9.40 7.81 -7.01
CA GLY A 69 -9.66 8.72 -8.13
C GLY A 69 -10.94 9.54 -7.92
N HIS A 70 -12.05 8.86 -7.61
CA HIS A 70 -13.34 9.52 -7.39
C HIS A 70 -13.34 10.46 -6.17
N ILE A 71 -12.70 10.05 -5.07
CA ILE A 71 -12.60 10.86 -3.85
C ILE A 71 -11.66 12.06 -4.05
N SER A 72 -10.57 11.90 -4.81
CA SER A 72 -9.62 12.97 -5.11
C SER A 72 -10.28 14.14 -5.84
N ASP A 73 -11.19 13.85 -6.76
CA ASP A 73 -11.87 14.88 -7.55
C ASP A 73 -12.96 15.62 -6.75
N TRP A 74 -13.60 14.96 -5.78
CA TRP A 74 -14.65 15.57 -4.95
C TRP A 74 -14.15 16.32 -3.71
N TYR A 75 -13.21 15.75 -2.96
CA TYR A 75 -12.76 16.26 -1.66
C TYR A 75 -11.35 16.88 -1.69
N GLY A 76 -10.67 16.81 -2.84
CA GLY A 76 -9.33 17.34 -3.03
C GLY A 76 -8.21 16.38 -2.61
N ARG A 77 -7.04 16.56 -3.25
CA ARG A 77 -5.86 15.68 -3.10
C ARG A 77 -5.38 15.48 -1.67
N ARG A 78 -5.41 16.52 -0.83
CA ARG A 78 -4.85 16.47 0.54
C ARG A 78 -5.66 15.58 1.49
N ILE A 79 -6.99 15.64 1.39
CA ILE A 79 -7.90 14.82 2.21
C ILE A 79 -7.79 13.36 1.79
N THR A 80 -7.75 13.12 0.48
CA THR A 80 -7.62 11.77 -0.10
C THR A 80 -6.33 11.07 0.36
N ILE A 81 -5.19 11.78 0.34
CA ILE A 81 -3.92 11.24 0.86
C ILE A 81 -4.03 10.93 2.35
N SER A 82 -4.65 11.81 3.14
CA SER A 82 -4.77 11.60 4.59
C SER A 82 -5.64 10.38 4.93
N ILE A 83 -6.75 10.19 4.23
CA ILE A 83 -7.62 9.01 4.39
C ILE A 83 -6.87 7.73 3.98
N ALA A 84 -6.17 7.77 2.84
CA ALA A 84 -5.36 6.64 2.39
C ALA A 84 -4.28 6.26 3.40
N THR A 85 -3.61 7.24 4.03
CA THR A 85 -2.64 6.99 5.10
C THR A 85 -3.27 6.31 6.32
N VAL A 86 -4.48 6.71 6.74
CA VAL A 86 -5.16 6.06 7.88
C VAL A 86 -5.50 4.60 7.56
N ILE A 87 -6.03 4.33 6.36
CA ILE A 87 -6.35 2.96 5.91
C ILE A 87 -5.06 2.12 5.86
N PHE A 88 -3.98 2.68 5.33
CA PHE A 88 -2.67 2.03 5.29
C PHE A 88 -2.15 1.71 6.70
N LEU A 89 -2.26 2.65 7.64
CA LEU A 89 -1.83 2.45 9.03
C LEU A 89 -2.61 1.33 9.70
N LEU A 90 -3.93 1.27 9.49
CA LEU A 90 -4.78 0.19 10.00
C LEU A 90 -4.38 -1.17 9.41
N GLY A 91 -4.11 -1.24 8.11
CA GLY A 91 -3.61 -2.44 7.45
C GLY A 91 -2.26 -2.90 8.04
N ALA A 92 -1.32 -1.97 8.20
CA ALA A 92 -0.02 -2.25 8.80
C ALA A 92 -0.15 -2.71 10.27
N CYS A 93 -1.05 -2.10 11.05
CA CYS A 93 -1.35 -2.55 12.41
C CYS A 93 -1.92 -3.97 12.43
N LEU A 94 -2.84 -4.31 11.51
CA LEU A 94 -3.37 -5.68 11.41
C LEU A 94 -2.29 -6.68 11.00
N GLN A 95 -1.44 -6.32 10.05
CA GLN A 95 -0.36 -7.18 9.55
C GLN A 95 0.73 -7.41 10.60
N THR A 96 1.02 -6.41 11.43
CA THR A 96 1.96 -6.53 12.56
C THR A 96 1.34 -7.22 13.78
N ALA A 97 0.05 -7.01 14.03
CA ALA A 97 -0.69 -7.66 15.11
C ALA A 97 -1.06 -9.11 14.79
N ALA A 98 -1.00 -9.52 13.52
CA ALA A 98 -1.01 -10.91 13.09
C ALA A 98 0.30 -11.59 13.53
N GLN A 99 0.51 -11.66 14.85
CA GLN A 99 1.54 -12.48 15.46
C GLN A 99 1.08 -13.93 15.42
N VAL A 100 1.93 -14.74 14.82
CA VAL A 100 1.81 -16.19 14.69
C VAL A 100 1.74 -16.81 16.08
N HIS A 101 0.65 -17.51 16.37
CA HIS A 101 0.58 -18.52 17.41
C HIS A 101 0.42 -19.92 16.79
#